data_AF-A0A497M5Q3-F1
#
_entry.id   AF-A0A497M5Q3-F1
#
_cell.length_a   1.000
_cell.length_b   1.000
_cell.length_c   1.000
_cell.angle_alpha   90.00
_cell.angle_beta   90.00
_cell.angle_gamma   90.00
#
_symmetry.space_group_name_H-M   'P 1'
#
loop_
_entity.id
_entity.type
_entity.pdbx_description
1 polymer ?
#
loop_
_entity_poly.entity_id
_entity_poly.type
_entity_poly.pdbx_seq_one_letter_code
_entity_poly.pdbx_strand_id
1 'polypeptide(L)'
;MIILRGNDIYQALDLLLAEKAPILKVDISNVEVTLLKAGLTKEAIIEAALRGRKLPPRSFTVKLDVPRINVPLDRLLKIEKKDREKLKVYGSTLELLYAGWPTPLVRLNSLSNESRSVWAKLEGYNPFSNSVKDRIGFSMIMEARQKSNLREILYEATSTNTGIALASIANLLGIKTKLFIPKTIQKVSDIYLRVLGAEVVRLPVGLTVEAISQVDSQAKKDDALHLNQFENDANFKIHLKHTAREIDEQLKAVDLTPTCIIGGLGTSGHMSAISFYFKTKYGEKVQVVGVQPAANEVILGIRRIETGMKWYHWTCFDKVVDVTQEEAIRGCLKIARKEGLLIGLSAGAVAYAFEKIAKENGVYVLIFPDTGYKYAEQFERYLLGG
;
A
#
# COMPACT_ATOMS: atom_id res chain seq x y z
N MET A 1 -11.85 -19.74 27.93
CA MET A 1 -11.55 -21.08 28.46
C MET A 1 -11.70 -22.06 27.31
N ILE A 2 -10.59 -22.53 26.74
CA ILE A 2 -10.61 -23.44 25.59
C ILE A 2 -10.55 -24.87 26.15
N ILE A 3 -11.56 -25.69 25.86
CA ILE A 3 -11.60 -27.10 26.25
C ILE A 3 -11.24 -27.92 25.01
N LEU A 4 -10.01 -28.43 24.96
CA LEU A 4 -9.51 -29.28 23.87
C LEU A 4 -9.05 -30.61 24.47
N ARG A 5 -9.19 -31.73 23.74
CA ARG A 5 -8.80 -33.06 24.21
C ARG A 5 -7.46 -33.48 23.59
N GLY A 6 -6.46 -33.76 24.42
CA GLY A 6 -5.22 -34.48 24.07
C GLY A 6 -4.43 -33.94 22.87
N ASN A 7 -4.69 -34.50 21.68
CA ASN A 7 -3.98 -34.16 20.44
C ASN A 7 -4.36 -32.76 19.90
N ASP A 8 -5.60 -32.34 20.13
CA ASP A 8 -6.10 -31.04 19.66
C ASP A 8 -5.47 -29.87 20.44
N ILE A 9 -5.01 -30.12 21.67
CA ILE A 9 -4.30 -29.13 22.49
C ILE A 9 -2.94 -28.81 21.88
N TYR A 10 -2.17 -29.83 21.49
CA TYR A 10 -0.84 -29.61 20.94
C TYR A 10 -0.93 -28.86 19.62
N GLN A 11 -1.85 -29.26 18.73
CA GLN A 11 -2.11 -28.53 17.48
C GLN A 11 -2.59 -27.10 17.74
N ALA A 12 -3.48 -26.88 18.70
CA ALA A 12 -3.91 -25.53 19.04
C ALA A 12 -2.79 -24.66 19.62
N LEU A 13 -1.92 -25.22 20.46
CA LEU A 13 -0.77 -24.50 21.01
C LEU A 13 0.26 -24.16 19.93
N ASP A 14 0.49 -25.07 18.99
CA ASP A 14 1.37 -24.86 17.83
C ASP A 14 0.79 -23.77 16.90
N LEU A 15 -0.51 -23.83 16.59
CA LEU A 15 -1.21 -22.79 15.82
C LEU A 15 -1.20 -21.43 16.51
N LEU A 16 -1.20 -21.41 17.85
CA LEU A 16 -1.10 -20.19 18.65
C LEU A 16 0.34 -19.71 18.84
N LEU A 17 1.34 -20.43 18.29
CA LEU A 17 2.76 -20.16 18.46
C LEU A 17 3.16 -20.07 19.95
N ALA A 18 2.56 -20.93 20.79
CA ALA A 18 2.88 -20.99 22.21
C ALA A 18 4.32 -21.50 22.40
N GLU A 19 5.14 -20.77 23.17
CA GLU A 19 6.49 -21.21 23.51
C GLU A 19 6.51 -22.25 24.63
N LYS A 20 5.38 -22.40 25.33
CA LYS A 20 5.22 -23.33 26.46
C LYS A 20 3.95 -24.14 26.31
N ALA A 21 4.01 -25.40 26.72
CA ALA A 21 2.86 -26.26 26.87
C ALA A 21 2.75 -26.73 28.33
N PRO A 22 1.55 -26.78 28.91
CA PRO A 22 1.36 -27.42 30.21
C PRO A 22 1.64 -28.91 30.08
N ILE A 23 2.55 -29.42 30.92
CA ILE A 23 2.87 -30.84 31.00
C ILE A 23 2.28 -31.37 32.30
N LEU A 24 1.49 -32.45 32.21
CA LEU A 24 1.05 -33.19 33.38
C LEU A 24 1.84 -34.48 33.49
N LYS A 25 2.55 -34.64 34.60
CA LYS A 25 3.25 -35.89 34.90
C LYS A 25 2.25 -36.85 35.53
N VAL A 26 2.04 -37.99 34.87
CA VAL A 26 1.12 -39.04 35.32
C VAL A 26 1.96 -40.20 35.85
N ASP A 27 1.62 -40.72 37.03
CA ASP A 27 2.15 -42.01 37.47
C ASP A 27 1.46 -43.13 36.68
N ILE A 28 2.27 -43.98 36.07
CA ILE A 28 1.82 -45.07 35.22
C ILE A 28 0.99 -46.11 35.97
N SER A 29 1.18 -46.22 37.28
CA SER A 29 0.38 -47.07 38.16
C SER A 29 -1.09 -46.64 38.21
N ASN A 30 -1.38 -45.35 37.99
CA ASN A 30 -2.72 -44.77 37.95
C ASN A 30 -3.41 -44.90 36.58
N VAL A 31 -2.71 -45.45 35.57
CA VAL A 31 -3.28 -45.70 34.25
C VAL A 31 -3.97 -47.07 34.26
N GLU A 32 -5.30 -47.06 34.21
CA GLU A 32 -6.10 -48.26 34.05
C GLU A 32 -6.30 -48.54 32.56
N VAL A 33 -5.88 -49.72 32.11
CA VAL A 33 -6.07 -50.17 30.72
C VAL A 33 -6.99 -51.37 30.74
N THR A 34 -8.11 -51.28 30.03
CA THR A 34 -9.01 -52.42 29.81
C THR A 34 -8.83 -52.91 28.38
N LEU A 35 -8.47 -54.18 28.23
CA LEU A 35 -8.30 -54.80 26.91
C LEU A 35 -9.67 -55.19 26.35
N LEU A 36 -9.92 -54.85 25.09
CA LEU A 36 -11.15 -55.22 24.38
C LEU A 36 -10.91 -56.34 23.35
N LYS A 37 -9.66 -56.66 23.05
CA LYS A 37 -9.24 -57.74 22.14
C LYS A 37 -8.01 -58.47 22.70
N ALA A 38 -7.91 -59.77 22.45
CA ALA A 38 -6.74 -60.58 22.80
C ALA A 38 -5.51 -60.18 21.95
N GLY A 39 -4.30 -60.32 22.53
CA GLY A 39 -3.03 -60.08 21.83
C GLY A 39 -2.35 -58.72 22.10
N LEU A 40 -2.91 -57.89 22.99
CA LEU A 40 -2.27 -56.65 23.48
C LEU A 40 -2.05 -56.76 24.98
N THR A 41 -0.91 -56.29 25.46
CA THR A 41 -0.62 -56.17 26.90
C THR A 41 -0.69 -54.71 27.33
N LYS A 42 -0.92 -54.47 28.63
CA LYS A 42 -0.89 -53.13 29.22
C LYS A 42 0.45 -52.44 28.93
N GLU A 43 1.54 -53.17 29.06
CA GLU A 43 2.91 -52.70 28.83
C GLU A 43 3.13 -52.29 27.37
N ALA A 44 2.65 -53.08 26.41
CA ALA A 44 2.76 -52.75 24.98
C ALA A 44 1.94 -51.52 24.60
N ILE A 45 0.76 -51.34 25.23
CA ILE A 45 -0.08 -50.16 25.02
C ILE A 45 0.59 -48.90 25.56
N ILE A 46 1.16 -48.98 26.77
CA ILE A 46 1.91 -47.91 27.39
C ILE A 46 3.16 -47.56 26.58
N GLU A 47 3.93 -48.56 26.16
CA GLU A 47 5.13 -48.36 25.35
C GLU A 47 4.79 -47.70 24.02
N ALA A 48 3.71 -48.13 23.36
CA ALA A 48 3.23 -47.52 22.13
C ALA A 48 2.77 -46.07 22.36
N ALA A 49 2.12 -45.76 23.48
CA ALA A 49 1.74 -44.38 23.83
C ALA A 49 2.96 -43.48 24.03
N LEU A 50 4.00 -43.97 24.71
CA LEU A 50 5.25 -43.24 24.94
C LEU A 50 6.07 -43.03 23.65
N ARG A 51 5.99 -43.99 22.71
CA ARG A 51 6.76 -43.98 21.46
C ARG A 51 5.97 -43.49 20.24
N GLY A 52 4.72 -43.06 20.42
CA GLY A 52 3.85 -42.59 19.34
C GLY A 52 3.48 -43.66 18.31
N ARG A 53 3.49 -44.95 18.68
CA ARG A 53 3.14 -46.05 17.77
C ARG A 53 1.63 -46.18 17.62
N LYS A 54 1.16 -46.41 16.39
CA LYS A 54 -0.26 -46.71 16.13
C LYS A 54 -0.62 -48.10 16.66
N LEU A 55 -1.71 -48.17 17.43
CA LEU A 55 -2.30 -49.42 17.90
C LEU A 55 -3.60 -49.73 17.14
N PRO A 56 -4.03 -50.99 17.09
CA PRO A 56 -5.29 -51.37 16.44
C PRO A 56 -6.47 -50.57 17.02
N PRO A 57 -7.36 -49.99 16.19
CA PRO A 57 -8.47 -49.19 16.68
C PRO A 57 -9.45 -50.04 17.51
N ARG A 58 -10.03 -49.42 18.55
CA ARG A 58 -11.03 -50.04 19.46
C ARG A 58 -10.56 -51.35 20.11
N SER A 59 -9.26 -51.51 20.33
CA SER A 59 -8.67 -52.73 20.91
C SER A 59 -8.44 -52.65 22.43
N PHE A 60 -8.52 -51.46 23.01
CA PHE A 60 -8.42 -51.21 24.45
C PHE A 60 -9.15 -49.90 24.80
N THR A 61 -9.47 -49.71 26.08
CA THR A 61 -9.81 -48.41 26.67
C THR A 61 -8.78 -48.03 27.73
N VAL A 62 -8.55 -46.74 27.89
CA VAL A 62 -7.69 -46.19 28.94
C VAL A 62 -8.55 -45.31 29.83
N LYS A 63 -8.52 -45.56 31.12
CA LYS A 63 -9.09 -44.69 32.14
C LYS A 63 -7.94 -44.11 32.95
N LEU A 64 -7.92 -42.80 33.01
CA LEU A 64 -6.95 -42.05 33.78
C LEU A 64 -7.66 -40.82 34.34
N ASP A 65 -7.61 -40.65 35.66
CA ASP A 65 -8.15 -39.46 36.29
C ASP A 65 -7.15 -38.32 36.11
N VAL A 66 -7.42 -37.44 35.15
CA VAL A 66 -6.56 -36.29 34.85
C VAL A 66 -7.22 -35.05 35.42
N PRO A 67 -6.56 -34.32 36.34
CA PRO A 67 -7.14 -33.11 36.90
C PRO A 67 -7.27 -32.05 35.79
N ARG A 68 -8.31 -31.22 35.92
CA ARG A 68 -8.50 -30.10 35.00
C ARG A 68 -7.43 -29.05 35.23
N ILE A 69 -6.52 -28.88 34.27
CA ILE A 69 -5.50 -27.83 34.31
C ILE A 69 -6.05 -26.58 33.62
N ASN A 70 -6.09 -25.47 34.34
CA ASN A 70 -6.41 -24.17 33.79
C ASN A 70 -5.13 -23.32 33.75
N VAL A 71 -4.54 -23.15 32.57
CA VAL A 71 -3.44 -22.20 32.36
C VAL A 71 -3.93 -21.04 31.52
N PRO A 72 -3.81 -19.79 32.02
CA PRO A 72 -4.05 -18.61 31.21
C PRO A 72 -3.14 -18.60 29.96
N LEU A 73 -3.71 -18.27 28.79
CA LEU A 73 -3.01 -18.37 27.50
C LEU A 73 -1.80 -17.42 27.43
N ASP A 74 -1.89 -16.27 28.07
CA ASP A 74 -0.81 -15.29 28.24
C ASP A 74 0.44 -15.88 28.91
N ARG A 75 0.30 -16.95 29.71
CA ARG A 75 1.45 -17.67 30.29
C ARG A 75 2.10 -18.66 29.31
N LEU A 76 1.40 -19.03 28.26
CA LEU A 76 1.85 -19.99 27.23
C LEU A 76 2.45 -19.25 26.02
N LEU A 77 1.94 -18.06 25.73
CA LEU A 77 2.42 -17.20 24.65
C LEU A 77 3.63 -16.36 25.09
N LYS A 78 4.52 -16.07 24.15
CA LYS A 78 5.46 -14.97 24.31
C LYS A 78 4.73 -13.66 24.10
N ILE A 79 4.37 -13.02 25.20
CA ILE A 79 3.85 -11.65 25.14
C ILE A 79 5.05 -10.74 24.87
N GLU A 80 5.33 -10.45 23.60
CA GLU A 80 6.19 -9.33 23.26
C GLU A 80 5.60 -8.04 23.88
N LYS A 81 6.45 -7.07 24.21
CA LYS A 81 5.99 -5.73 24.61
C LYS A 81 4.91 -5.27 23.62
N LYS A 82 3.91 -4.53 24.11
CA LYS A 82 2.82 -3.94 23.31
C LYS A 82 3.40 -2.97 22.27
N ASP A 83 3.95 -3.51 21.19
CA ASP A 83 4.46 -2.76 20.06
C ASP A 83 3.28 -2.51 19.13
N ARG A 84 2.66 -1.34 19.33
CA ARG A 84 1.49 -0.91 18.56
C ARG A 84 1.81 -0.82 17.06
N GLU A 85 3.05 -0.49 16.69
CA GLU A 85 3.47 -0.35 15.30
C GLU A 85 3.60 -1.72 14.62
N LYS A 86 4.22 -2.69 15.30
CA LYS A 86 4.31 -4.08 14.82
C LYS A 86 2.92 -4.68 14.61
N LEU A 87 1.99 -4.41 15.51
CA LEU A 87 0.61 -4.91 15.47
C LEU A 87 -0.36 -4.02 14.68
N LYS A 88 0.13 -2.93 14.06
CA LYS A 88 -0.68 -2.00 13.24
C LYS A 88 -1.89 -1.43 13.99
N VAL A 89 -1.69 -1.04 15.25
CA VAL A 89 -2.70 -0.43 16.12
C VAL A 89 -2.49 1.09 16.17
N TYR A 90 -3.46 1.84 15.66
CA TYR A 90 -3.41 3.31 15.60
C TYR A 90 -4.42 3.94 16.56
N GLY A 91 -4.05 5.04 17.22
CA GLY A 91 -4.93 5.78 18.13
C GLY A 91 -5.94 6.71 17.45
N SER A 92 -5.82 6.97 16.16
CA SER A 92 -6.80 7.74 15.39
C SER A 92 -6.78 7.41 13.89
N THR A 93 -7.84 7.78 13.17
CA THR A 93 -7.90 7.65 11.71
C THR A 93 -6.79 8.44 11.01
N LEU A 94 -6.39 9.59 11.55
CA LEU A 94 -5.29 10.37 10.96
C LEU A 94 -3.93 9.69 11.19
N GLU A 95 -3.74 9.07 12.35
CA GLU A 95 -2.54 8.29 12.69
C GLU A 95 -2.36 7.07 11.78
N LEU A 96 -3.45 6.42 11.36
CA LEU A 96 -3.42 5.34 10.37
C LEU A 96 -2.65 5.74 9.09
N LEU A 97 -2.70 7.01 8.69
CA LEU A 97 -1.96 7.51 7.53
C LEU A 97 -0.46 7.66 7.82
N TYR A 98 -0.09 8.60 8.71
CA TYR A 98 1.32 8.99 8.84
C TYR A 98 2.16 7.99 9.63
N ALA A 99 1.57 7.28 10.59
CA ALA A 99 2.23 6.21 11.35
C ALA A 99 2.17 4.86 10.60
N GLY A 100 1.30 4.75 9.59
CA GLY A 100 1.25 3.59 8.69
C GLY A 100 2.39 3.55 7.67
N TRP A 101 3.14 4.64 7.51
CA TRP A 101 4.32 4.68 6.64
C TRP A 101 5.53 3.96 7.26
N PRO A 102 6.42 3.38 6.44
CA PRO A 102 6.51 3.47 4.98
C PRO A 102 5.47 2.62 4.23
N THR A 103 5.04 3.07 3.05
CA THR A 103 4.28 2.20 2.11
C THR A 103 5.16 1.03 1.63
N PRO A 104 4.59 -0.14 1.29
CA PRO A 104 5.39 -1.31 0.91
C PRO A 104 6.29 -1.06 -0.30
N LEU A 105 7.52 -1.61 -0.24
CA LEU A 105 8.41 -1.80 -1.38
C LEU A 105 8.50 -3.31 -1.64
N VAL A 106 8.00 -3.76 -2.78
CA VAL A 106 7.90 -5.21 -3.09
C VAL A 106 8.75 -5.56 -4.30
N ARG A 107 9.48 -6.68 -4.25
CA ARG A 107 10.23 -7.18 -5.41
C ARG A 107 9.25 -7.82 -6.41
N LEU A 108 9.34 -7.41 -7.67
CA LEU A 108 8.55 -7.96 -8.78
C LEU A 108 9.32 -9.11 -9.43
N ASN A 109 8.91 -10.34 -9.15
CA ASN A 109 9.65 -11.53 -9.59
C ASN A 109 9.60 -11.71 -11.12
N SER A 110 8.50 -11.35 -11.76
CA SER A 110 8.30 -11.46 -13.21
C SER A 110 9.13 -10.48 -14.05
N LEU A 111 9.61 -9.40 -13.42
CA LEU A 111 10.48 -8.41 -14.06
C LEU A 111 11.95 -8.56 -13.64
N SER A 112 12.21 -9.31 -12.58
CA SER A 112 13.55 -9.58 -12.05
C SER A 112 14.17 -10.82 -12.68
N ASN A 113 15.50 -10.88 -12.69
CA ASN A 113 16.29 -12.04 -13.06
C ASN A 113 17.53 -12.12 -12.13
N GLU A 114 18.53 -12.93 -12.46
CA GLU A 114 19.75 -13.08 -11.65
C GLU A 114 20.56 -11.77 -11.54
N SER A 115 20.60 -10.97 -12.60
CA SER A 115 21.40 -9.76 -12.72
C SER A 115 20.60 -8.47 -12.48
N ARG A 116 19.27 -8.57 -12.41
CA ARG A 116 18.33 -7.45 -12.32
C ARG A 116 17.32 -7.65 -11.22
N SER A 117 17.25 -6.70 -10.29
CA SER A 117 16.21 -6.67 -9.26
C SER A 117 15.27 -5.50 -9.48
N VAL A 118 13.99 -5.79 -9.67
CA VAL A 118 12.95 -4.78 -9.90
C VAL A 118 12.03 -4.72 -8.70
N TRP A 119 11.83 -3.53 -8.15
CA TRP A 119 11.00 -3.28 -6.99
C TRP A 119 9.89 -2.29 -7.33
N ALA A 120 8.72 -2.48 -6.75
CA ALA A 120 7.59 -1.57 -6.85
C ALA A 120 7.29 -0.90 -5.51
N LYS A 121 7.27 0.43 -5.50
CA LYS A 121 6.83 1.24 -4.36
C LYS A 121 5.32 1.41 -4.44
N LEU A 122 4.58 0.73 -3.57
CA LEU A 122 3.13 0.60 -3.64
C LEU A 122 2.41 1.70 -2.86
N GLU A 123 2.27 2.88 -3.48
CA GLU A 123 1.58 4.02 -2.88
C GLU A 123 0.05 3.84 -2.78
N GLY A 124 -0.50 2.78 -3.37
CA GLY A 124 -1.88 2.35 -3.18
C GLY A 124 -2.25 1.94 -1.74
N TYR A 125 -1.23 1.70 -0.89
CA TYR A 125 -1.41 1.35 0.53
C TYR A 125 -1.73 2.54 1.44
N ASN A 126 -1.70 3.77 0.92
CA ASN A 126 -2.22 4.89 1.70
C ASN A 126 -3.76 4.72 1.91
N PRO A 127 -4.28 4.94 3.12
CA PRO A 127 -5.60 4.44 3.55
C PRO A 127 -6.82 5.15 2.96
N PHE A 128 -6.71 6.39 2.48
CA PHE A 128 -7.88 7.21 2.13
C PHE A 128 -8.18 7.18 0.64
N SER A 129 -7.25 7.64 -0.20
CA SER A 129 -7.43 7.62 -1.66
C SER A 129 -6.92 6.35 -2.34
N ASN A 130 -6.34 5.44 -1.55
CA ASN A 130 -5.52 4.33 -2.07
C ASN A 130 -4.53 4.85 -3.12
N SER A 131 -3.84 5.94 -2.78
CA SER A 131 -2.86 6.55 -3.66
C SER A 131 -1.82 7.41 -2.94
N VAL A 132 -0.77 7.74 -3.68
CA VAL A 132 0.28 8.71 -3.33
C VAL A 132 -0.25 10.08 -2.89
N LYS A 133 -1.50 10.43 -3.25
CA LYS A 133 -2.09 11.75 -2.98
C LYS A 133 -2.50 11.96 -1.52
N ASP A 134 -2.63 10.90 -0.72
CA ASP A 134 -2.88 11.06 0.71
C ASP A 134 -1.74 11.83 1.40
N ARG A 135 -0.50 11.61 0.94
CA ARG A 135 0.67 12.33 1.45
C ARG A 135 0.54 13.84 1.26
N ILE A 136 0.19 14.27 0.05
CA ILE A 136 0.07 15.70 -0.26
C ILE A 136 -1.17 16.31 0.39
N GLY A 137 -2.29 15.58 0.45
CA GLY A 137 -3.49 16.05 1.12
C GLY A 137 -3.24 16.30 2.60
N PHE A 138 -2.57 15.35 3.27
CA PHE A 138 -2.15 15.49 4.66
C PHE A 138 -1.20 16.68 4.85
N SER A 139 -0.13 16.74 4.05
CA SER A 139 0.89 17.78 4.17
C SER A 139 0.32 19.19 3.97
N MET A 140 -0.48 19.39 2.93
CA MET A 140 -1.05 20.70 2.61
C MET A 140 -2.06 21.16 3.67
N ILE A 141 -2.94 20.27 4.16
CA ILE A 141 -3.91 20.61 5.20
C ILE A 141 -3.19 20.86 6.54
N MET A 142 -2.20 20.04 6.91
CA MET A 142 -1.46 20.25 8.15
C MET A 142 -0.62 21.53 8.12
N GLU A 143 -0.02 21.89 6.98
CA GLU A 143 0.69 23.16 6.83
C GLU A 143 -0.29 24.36 6.93
N ALA A 144 -1.48 24.27 6.31
CA ALA A 144 -2.52 25.29 6.47
C ALA A 144 -2.98 25.42 7.94
N ARG A 145 -3.11 24.30 8.66
CA ARG A 145 -3.42 24.27 10.09
C ARG A 145 -2.35 24.95 10.94
N GLN A 146 -1.08 24.63 10.70
CA GLN A 146 0.04 25.21 11.44
C GLN A 146 0.13 26.72 11.23
N LYS A 147 -0.20 27.20 10.04
CA LYS A 147 -0.23 28.64 9.72
C LYS A 147 -1.52 29.35 10.18
N SER A 148 -2.38 28.67 10.93
CA SER A 148 -3.70 29.20 11.35
C SER A 148 -4.55 29.69 10.16
N ASN A 149 -4.41 29.05 9.00
CA ASN A 149 -5.08 29.43 7.76
C ASN A 149 -6.16 28.42 7.32
N LEU A 150 -6.65 27.57 8.22
CA LEU A 150 -7.81 26.74 7.89
C LEU A 150 -9.05 27.62 7.72
N ARG A 151 -9.97 27.14 6.89
CA ARG A 151 -11.31 27.70 6.68
C ARG A 151 -12.33 26.59 6.84
N GLU A 152 -13.60 26.95 6.96
CA GLU A 152 -14.70 25.97 7.06
C GLU A 152 -14.88 25.15 5.77
N ILE A 153 -14.43 25.70 4.64
CA ILE A 153 -14.59 25.09 3.32
C ILE A 153 -13.23 25.05 2.61
N LEU A 154 -12.95 23.91 1.97
CA LEU A 154 -11.76 23.64 1.17
C LEU A 154 -12.14 23.47 -0.29
N TYR A 155 -11.51 24.24 -1.17
CA TYR A 155 -11.64 24.16 -2.61
C TYR A 155 -10.39 23.54 -3.24
N GLU A 156 -10.55 22.69 -4.25
CA GLU A 156 -9.42 22.17 -5.03
C GLU A 156 -9.81 21.79 -6.45
N ALA A 157 -8.93 22.09 -7.42
CA ALA A 157 -8.98 21.52 -8.76
C ALA A 157 -8.29 20.13 -8.78
N THR A 158 -9.00 19.08 -9.18
CA THR A 158 -8.46 17.71 -9.12
C THR A 158 -8.94 16.82 -10.27
N SER A 159 -8.14 15.79 -10.56
CA SER A 159 -8.51 14.70 -11.47
C SER A 159 -9.29 13.59 -10.79
N THR A 160 -8.92 13.12 -9.60
CA THR A 160 -9.73 12.24 -8.71
C THR A 160 -9.01 12.05 -7.37
N ASN A 161 -7.81 11.47 -7.39
CA ASN A 161 -7.09 10.99 -6.20
C ASN A 161 -6.83 12.09 -5.15
N THR A 162 -6.43 13.28 -5.58
CA THR A 162 -6.22 14.42 -4.66
C THR A 162 -7.54 14.85 -4.01
N GLY A 163 -8.65 14.81 -4.76
CA GLY A 163 -9.98 15.08 -4.23
C GLY A 163 -10.41 14.09 -3.15
N ILE A 164 -10.20 12.79 -3.38
CA ILE A 164 -10.50 11.74 -2.39
C ILE A 164 -9.65 11.95 -1.13
N ALA A 165 -8.35 12.20 -1.30
CA ALA A 165 -7.43 12.43 -0.19
C ALA A 165 -7.82 13.66 0.65
N LEU A 166 -8.10 14.78 -0.02
CA LEU A 166 -8.48 16.03 0.64
C LEU A 166 -9.83 15.93 1.32
N ALA A 167 -10.87 15.39 0.65
CA ALA A 167 -12.19 15.21 1.26
C ALA A 167 -12.12 14.32 2.51
N SER A 168 -11.38 13.20 2.42
CA SER A 168 -11.22 12.29 3.56
C SER A 168 -10.54 12.97 4.76
N ILE A 169 -9.44 13.70 4.53
CA ILE A 169 -8.69 14.35 5.61
C ILE A 169 -9.43 15.58 6.14
N ALA A 170 -10.10 16.33 5.27
CA ALA A 170 -10.94 17.48 5.65
C ALA A 170 -12.11 17.04 6.55
N ASN A 171 -12.75 15.90 6.26
CA ASN A 171 -13.79 15.33 7.12
C ASN A 171 -13.30 15.05 8.55
N LEU A 172 -12.06 14.60 8.72
CA LEU A 172 -11.46 14.37 10.05
C LEU A 172 -11.27 15.67 10.86
N LEU A 173 -11.32 16.82 10.18
CA LEU A 173 -11.19 18.15 10.78
C LEU A 173 -12.49 18.95 10.76
N GLY A 174 -13.60 18.36 10.28
CA GLY A 174 -14.88 19.04 10.15
C GLY A 174 -14.94 20.11 9.03
N ILE A 175 -14.03 20.03 8.05
CA ILE A 175 -13.95 20.98 6.93
C ILE A 175 -14.76 20.45 5.74
N LYS A 176 -15.67 21.26 5.20
CA LYS A 176 -16.43 20.91 4.00
C LYS A 176 -15.52 20.98 2.77
N THR A 177 -15.73 20.10 1.80
CA THR A 177 -14.90 20.08 0.58
C THR A 177 -15.74 20.32 -0.66
N LYS A 178 -15.29 21.20 -1.54
CA LYS A 178 -15.84 21.40 -2.90
C LYS A 178 -14.74 21.21 -3.93
N LEU A 179 -14.99 20.30 -4.87
CA LEU A 179 -14.01 19.84 -5.83
C LEU A 179 -14.42 20.25 -7.24
N PHE A 180 -13.45 20.80 -7.96
CA PHE A 180 -13.61 21.25 -9.33
C PHE A 180 -12.91 20.26 -10.26
N ILE A 181 -13.68 19.60 -11.12
CA ILE A 181 -13.24 18.46 -11.92
C ILE A 181 -13.40 18.78 -13.41
N PRO A 182 -12.35 18.61 -14.24
CA PRO A 182 -12.47 18.73 -15.69
C PRO A 182 -13.52 17.79 -16.27
N LYS A 183 -14.25 18.23 -17.31
CA LYS A 183 -15.27 17.40 -17.99
C LYS A 183 -14.70 16.09 -18.56
N THR A 184 -13.39 16.05 -18.83
CA THR A 184 -12.65 14.90 -19.40
C THR A 184 -12.43 13.77 -18.42
N ILE A 185 -12.60 14.00 -17.11
CA ILE A 185 -12.46 12.97 -16.09
C ILE A 185 -13.71 12.08 -16.07
N GLN A 186 -13.51 10.78 -15.87
CA GLN A 186 -14.59 9.79 -15.76
C GLN A 186 -15.64 10.13 -14.70
N LYS A 187 -16.93 9.93 -15.04
CA LYS A 187 -18.08 10.28 -14.17
C LYS A 187 -18.19 9.45 -12.92
N VAL A 188 -17.74 8.19 -12.97
CA VAL A 188 -17.73 7.29 -11.80
C VAL A 188 -16.94 7.87 -10.63
N SER A 189 -15.93 8.71 -10.89
CA SER A 189 -15.15 9.37 -9.84
C SER A 189 -15.99 10.29 -8.94
N ASP A 190 -17.07 10.88 -9.47
CA ASP A 190 -17.96 11.77 -8.71
C ASP A 190 -18.68 11.01 -7.58
N ILE A 191 -18.91 9.71 -7.77
CA ILE A 191 -19.60 8.85 -6.79
C ILE A 191 -18.76 8.77 -5.52
N TYR A 192 -17.48 8.44 -5.63
CA TYR A 192 -16.59 8.33 -4.47
C TYR A 192 -16.47 9.66 -3.72
N LEU A 193 -16.40 10.77 -4.44
CA LEU A 193 -16.29 12.10 -3.85
C LEU A 193 -17.58 12.50 -3.11
N ARG A 194 -18.75 12.21 -3.68
CA ARG A 194 -20.04 12.46 -3.05
C ARG A 194 -20.30 11.56 -1.84
N VAL A 195 -19.85 10.30 -1.88
CA VAL A 195 -19.87 9.40 -0.71
C VAL A 195 -19.06 9.98 0.44
N LEU A 196 -17.95 10.65 0.14
CA LEU A 196 -17.14 11.38 1.12
C LEU A 196 -17.74 12.75 1.51
N GLY A 197 -18.94 13.09 1.04
CA GLY A 197 -19.61 14.34 1.36
C GLY A 197 -19.08 15.57 0.63
N ALA A 198 -18.23 15.40 -0.39
CA ALA A 198 -17.73 16.53 -1.17
C ALA A 198 -18.78 17.03 -2.17
N GLU A 199 -18.89 18.36 -2.30
CA GLU A 199 -19.58 18.99 -3.42
C GLU A 199 -18.71 18.85 -4.68
N VAL A 200 -19.28 18.39 -5.79
CA VAL A 200 -18.55 18.18 -7.04
C VAL A 200 -19.09 19.10 -8.13
N VAL A 201 -18.21 19.94 -8.68
CA VAL A 201 -18.49 20.86 -9.79
C VAL A 201 -17.67 20.44 -11.00
N ARG A 202 -18.32 20.16 -12.13
CA ARG A 202 -17.63 19.88 -13.39
C ARG A 202 -17.40 21.15 -14.18
N LEU A 203 -16.16 21.35 -14.63
CA LEU A 203 -15.75 22.51 -15.42
C LEU A 203 -15.50 22.11 -16.88
N PRO A 204 -15.84 22.97 -17.86
CA PRO A 204 -15.69 22.67 -19.28
C PRO A 204 -14.24 22.73 -19.79
N VAL A 205 -13.26 22.47 -18.93
CA VAL A 205 -11.81 22.47 -19.23
C VAL A 205 -11.30 21.08 -19.59
N GLY A 206 -10.16 21.01 -20.30
CA GLY A 206 -9.53 19.77 -20.74
C GLY A 206 -8.60 19.18 -19.68
N LEU A 207 -7.81 20.03 -19.03
CA LEU A 207 -6.84 19.65 -18.00
C LEU A 207 -7.19 20.23 -16.63
N THR A 208 -6.79 19.54 -15.55
CA THR A 208 -7.00 20.03 -14.18
C THR A 208 -6.31 21.38 -13.92
N VAL A 209 -5.15 21.63 -14.53
CA VAL A 209 -4.41 22.89 -14.35
C VAL A 209 -5.13 24.10 -14.93
N GLU A 210 -5.98 23.91 -15.94
CA GLU A 210 -6.76 24.98 -16.57
C GLU A 210 -7.87 25.50 -15.64
N ALA A 211 -8.25 24.73 -14.61
CA ALA A 211 -9.27 25.13 -13.64
C ALA A 211 -8.74 26.05 -12.53
N ILE A 212 -7.41 26.14 -12.32
CA ILE A 212 -6.81 26.76 -11.11
C ILE A 212 -7.28 28.20 -10.91
N SER A 213 -7.21 29.04 -11.94
CA SER A 213 -7.58 30.46 -11.84
C SER A 213 -9.05 30.68 -11.50
N GLN A 214 -9.94 29.83 -12.02
CA GLN A 214 -11.36 29.86 -11.71
C GLN A 214 -11.60 29.41 -10.26
N VAL A 215 -10.91 28.36 -9.79
CA VAL A 215 -11.00 27.89 -8.40
C VAL A 215 -10.48 28.94 -7.42
N ASP A 216 -9.34 29.58 -7.72
CA ASP A 216 -8.80 30.69 -6.93
C ASP A 216 -9.81 31.84 -6.79
N SER A 217 -10.43 32.21 -7.91
CA SER A 217 -11.40 33.31 -7.93
C SER A 217 -12.65 32.98 -7.12
N GLN A 218 -13.14 31.74 -7.21
CA GLN A 218 -14.31 31.29 -6.46
C GLN A 218 -14.00 31.11 -4.97
N ALA A 219 -12.82 30.57 -4.63
CA ALA A 219 -12.38 30.40 -3.25
C ALA A 219 -12.28 31.74 -2.52
N LYS A 220 -11.72 32.77 -3.18
CA LYS A 220 -11.66 34.13 -2.62
C LYS A 220 -13.04 34.74 -2.37
N LYS A 221 -14.01 34.48 -3.25
CA LYS A 221 -15.38 34.98 -3.08
C LYS A 221 -16.11 34.32 -1.91
N ASP A 222 -15.86 33.02 -1.71
CA ASP A 222 -16.56 32.21 -0.71
C ASP A 222 -15.80 32.11 0.62
N ASP A 223 -14.71 32.86 0.81
CA ASP A 223 -13.74 32.72 1.92
C ASP A 223 -13.33 31.25 2.18
N ALA A 224 -13.15 30.49 1.09
CA ALA A 224 -12.72 29.11 1.13
C ALA A 224 -11.19 29.00 1.04
N LEU A 225 -10.64 27.96 1.66
CA LEU A 225 -9.24 27.59 1.55
C LEU A 225 -9.01 26.89 0.21
N HIS A 226 -8.19 27.47 -0.67
CA HIS A 226 -7.65 26.75 -1.82
C HIS A 226 -6.21 26.32 -1.54
N LEU A 227 -5.95 25.01 -1.52
CA LEU A 227 -4.61 24.49 -1.24
C LEU A 227 -3.70 24.54 -2.46
N ASN A 228 -4.24 24.35 -3.66
CA ASN A 228 -3.56 24.39 -4.95
C ASN A 228 -2.37 23.41 -5.00
N GLN A 229 -2.68 22.14 -5.28
CA GLN A 229 -1.68 21.06 -5.33
C GLN A 229 -0.54 21.26 -6.33
N PHE A 230 -0.72 22.15 -7.31
CA PHE A 230 0.28 22.44 -8.34
C PHE A 230 1.29 23.48 -7.88
N GLU A 231 0.93 24.35 -6.94
CA GLU A 231 1.76 25.43 -6.44
C GLU A 231 2.20 25.29 -4.98
N ASN A 232 1.60 24.39 -4.21
CA ASN A 232 1.86 24.27 -2.77
C ASN A 232 3.10 23.42 -2.46
N ASP A 233 4.17 24.04 -1.96
CA ASP A 233 5.43 23.35 -1.67
C ASP A 233 5.32 22.23 -0.63
N ALA A 234 4.24 22.18 0.17
CA ALA A 234 3.95 21.06 1.05
C ALA A 234 3.86 19.72 0.29
N ASN A 235 3.51 19.75 -1.01
CA ASN A 235 3.52 18.61 -1.92
C ASN A 235 4.95 18.08 -2.15
N PHE A 236 5.89 18.92 -2.57
CA PHE A 236 7.28 18.50 -2.74
C PHE A 236 7.90 18.06 -1.41
N LYS A 237 7.72 18.87 -0.35
CA LYS A 237 8.32 18.63 0.97
C LYS A 237 7.95 17.27 1.56
N ILE A 238 6.69 16.85 1.45
CA ILE A 238 6.26 15.56 2.02
C ILE A 238 6.91 14.39 1.30
N HIS A 239 7.03 14.47 -0.03
CA HIS A 239 7.69 13.41 -0.79
C HIS A 239 9.20 13.37 -0.53
N LEU A 240 9.84 14.52 -0.28
CA LEU A 240 11.25 14.56 0.09
C LEU A 240 11.48 13.97 1.47
N LYS A 241 10.65 14.37 2.44
CA LYS A 241 10.73 13.90 3.84
C LYS A 241 10.42 12.41 3.97
N HIS A 242 9.47 11.92 3.18
CA HIS A 242 8.96 10.56 3.27
C HIS A 242 9.27 9.75 2.01
N THR A 243 8.50 9.86 0.93
CA THR A 243 8.59 8.94 -0.23
C THR A 243 10.03 8.67 -0.71
N ALA A 244 10.86 9.71 -0.89
CA ALA A 244 12.24 9.56 -1.35
C ALA A 244 13.13 8.88 -0.28
N ARG A 245 13.02 9.33 0.98
CA ARG A 245 13.75 8.74 2.11
C ARG A 245 13.37 7.28 2.35
N GLU A 246 12.08 6.97 2.30
CA GLU A 246 11.54 5.62 2.47
C GLU A 246 12.10 4.66 1.43
N ILE A 247 12.19 5.06 0.15
CA ILE A 247 12.77 4.20 -0.90
C ILE A 247 14.23 3.85 -0.57
N ASP A 248 15.02 4.84 -0.14
CA ASP A 248 16.43 4.63 0.23
C ASP A 248 16.57 3.74 1.47
N GLU A 249 15.81 4.02 2.53
CA GLU A 249 15.80 3.20 3.76
C GLU A 249 15.34 1.75 3.51
N GLN A 250 14.30 1.56 2.68
CA GLN A 250 13.78 0.23 2.35
C GLN A 250 14.74 -0.58 1.48
N LEU A 251 15.43 0.02 0.51
CA LEU A 251 16.44 -0.68 -0.28
C LEU A 251 17.66 -1.05 0.57
N LYS A 252 18.08 -0.18 1.49
CA LYS A 252 19.17 -0.50 2.43
C LYS A 252 18.83 -1.64 3.37
N ALA A 253 17.58 -1.79 3.77
CA ALA A 253 17.14 -2.92 4.61
C ALA A 253 17.30 -4.28 3.92
N VAL A 254 17.54 -4.30 2.61
CA VAL A 254 17.85 -5.49 1.81
C VAL A 254 19.20 -5.37 1.09
N ASP A 255 20.10 -4.53 1.59
CA ASP A 255 21.48 -4.33 1.09
C ASP A 255 21.56 -3.91 -0.39
N LEU A 256 20.58 -3.16 -0.87
CA LEU A 256 20.53 -2.65 -2.25
C LEU A 256 20.70 -1.14 -2.33
N THR A 257 21.27 -0.68 -3.43
CA THR A 257 21.26 0.72 -3.88
C THR A 257 20.65 0.75 -5.28
N PRO A 258 19.69 1.65 -5.58
CA PRO A 258 19.06 1.66 -6.89
C PRO A 258 20.05 2.12 -7.96
N THR A 259 19.90 1.62 -9.17
CA THR A 259 20.57 2.16 -10.37
C THR A 259 19.61 3.02 -11.20
N CYS A 260 18.29 2.77 -11.09
CA CYS A 260 17.27 3.53 -11.82
C CYS A 260 15.96 3.60 -11.03
N ILE A 261 15.34 4.78 -11.00
CA ILE A 261 14.02 5.02 -10.42
C ILE A 261 13.10 5.59 -11.50
N ILE A 262 11.94 4.97 -11.69
CA ILE A 262 11.01 5.28 -12.78
C ILE A 262 9.65 5.63 -12.19
N GLY A 263 9.08 6.77 -12.59
CA GLY A 263 7.76 7.17 -12.11
C GLY A 263 7.04 8.16 -13.03
N GLY A 264 5.72 8.19 -12.90
CA GLY A 264 4.83 9.01 -13.71
C GLY A 264 4.80 10.48 -13.30
N LEU A 265 4.68 11.40 -14.26
CA LEU A 265 4.71 12.84 -14.00
C LEU A 265 3.30 13.44 -13.94
N GLY A 266 2.84 13.83 -12.75
CA GLY A 266 1.57 14.56 -12.56
C GLY A 266 1.81 16.02 -12.19
N THR A 267 1.71 16.34 -10.90
CA THR A 267 2.14 17.64 -10.36
C THR A 267 3.67 17.81 -10.37
N SER A 268 4.42 16.76 -10.70
CA SER A 268 5.87 16.56 -10.52
C SER A 268 6.37 16.38 -9.08
N GLY A 269 5.56 16.66 -8.05
CA GLY A 269 6.05 16.73 -6.65
C GLY A 269 6.83 15.49 -6.17
N HIS A 270 6.27 14.29 -6.33
CA HIS A 270 6.96 13.06 -5.88
C HIS A 270 8.23 12.75 -6.66
N MET A 271 8.18 12.77 -8.01
CA MET A 271 9.36 12.49 -8.82
C MET A 271 10.42 13.57 -8.68
N SER A 272 10.03 14.82 -8.42
CA SER A 272 11.00 15.89 -8.17
C SER A 272 11.72 15.70 -6.85
N ALA A 273 11.00 15.34 -5.80
CA ALA A 273 11.58 15.03 -4.51
C ALA A 273 12.50 13.81 -4.55
N ILE A 274 12.09 12.76 -5.28
CA ILE A 274 12.92 11.57 -5.53
C ILE A 274 14.19 11.97 -6.31
N SER A 275 14.04 12.72 -7.40
CA SER A 275 15.16 13.19 -8.22
C SER A 275 16.16 13.98 -7.38
N PHE A 276 15.68 14.99 -6.65
CA PHE A 276 16.49 15.80 -5.77
C PHE A 276 17.25 14.94 -4.74
N TYR A 277 16.55 14.08 -4.00
CA TYR A 277 17.17 13.23 -2.98
C TYR A 277 18.26 12.32 -3.54
N PHE A 278 17.95 11.56 -4.58
CA PHE A 278 18.87 10.55 -5.12
C PHE A 278 20.01 11.18 -5.91
N LYS A 279 19.79 12.27 -6.64
CA LYS A 279 20.86 12.98 -7.35
C LYS A 279 21.80 13.70 -6.39
N THR A 280 21.29 14.32 -5.33
CA THR A 280 22.16 14.90 -4.28
C THR A 280 23.00 13.84 -3.58
N LYS A 281 22.45 12.65 -3.31
CA LYS A 281 23.13 11.62 -2.53
C LYS A 281 24.05 10.70 -3.34
N TYR A 282 23.65 10.38 -4.57
CA TYR A 282 24.30 9.35 -5.40
C TYR A 282 24.80 9.88 -6.75
N GLY A 283 24.45 11.10 -7.15
CA GLY A 283 24.83 11.70 -8.43
C GLY A 283 24.43 10.83 -9.62
N GLU A 284 25.34 10.67 -10.57
CA GLU A 284 25.13 9.91 -11.81
C GLU A 284 25.00 8.39 -11.62
N LYS A 285 25.25 7.86 -10.40
CA LYS A 285 25.08 6.43 -10.12
C LYS A 285 23.61 5.99 -10.13
N VAL A 286 22.68 6.93 -9.95
CA VAL A 286 21.24 6.69 -9.96
C VAL A 286 20.62 7.48 -11.10
N GLN A 287 19.98 6.77 -12.02
CA GLN A 287 19.15 7.38 -13.05
C GLN A 287 17.74 7.61 -12.52
N VAL A 288 17.13 8.72 -12.90
CA VAL A 288 15.75 9.08 -12.57
C VAL A 288 15.01 9.34 -13.86
N VAL A 289 13.97 8.55 -14.10
CA VAL A 289 13.23 8.53 -15.36
C VAL A 289 11.79 8.96 -15.12
N GLY A 290 11.38 10.00 -15.83
CA GLY A 290 10.00 10.46 -15.87
C GLY A 290 9.19 9.71 -16.93
N VAL A 291 7.93 9.43 -16.65
CA VAL A 291 6.99 8.84 -17.60
C VAL A 291 5.83 9.80 -17.81
N GLN A 292 5.50 10.07 -19.07
CA GLN A 292 4.39 10.95 -19.45
C GLN A 292 3.55 10.33 -20.58
N PRO A 293 2.29 10.79 -20.76
CA PRO A 293 1.51 10.39 -21.92
C PRO A 293 2.20 10.81 -23.22
N ALA A 294 2.15 9.95 -24.24
CA ALA A 294 2.53 10.32 -25.61
C ALA A 294 1.68 11.52 -26.10
N ALA A 295 2.11 12.15 -27.19
CA ALA A 295 1.39 13.29 -27.76
C ALA A 295 -0.08 12.91 -28.05
N ASN A 296 -1.01 13.75 -27.62
CA ASN A 296 -2.47 13.56 -27.77
C ASN A 296 -3.07 12.36 -27.00
N GLU A 297 -2.30 11.69 -26.14
CA GLU A 297 -2.78 10.60 -25.29
C GLU A 297 -3.15 11.10 -23.89
N VAL A 298 -4.10 10.40 -23.24
CA VAL A 298 -4.52 10.69 -21.87
C VAL A 298 -4.29 9.46 -20.99
N ILE A 299 -3.38 9.57 -20.04
CA ILE A 299 -3.21 8.57 -18.97
C ILE A 299 -3.58 9.23 -17.65
N LEU A 300 -4.64 8.72 -17.02
CA LEU A 300 -5.17 9.32 -15.80
C LEU A 300 -4.11 9.38 -14.69
N GLY A 301 -3.99 10.57 -14.08
CA GLY A 301 -3.06 10.84 -12.98
C GLY A 301 -1.70 11.40 -13.39
N ILE A 302 -1.35 11.37 -14.68
CA ILE A 302 -0.11 11.95 -15.23
C ILE A 302 -0.41 12.89 -16.40
N ARG A 303 0.54 13.74 -16.73
CA ARG A 303 0.47 14.75 -17.80
C ARG A 303 1.86 15.00 -18.37
N ARG A 304 1.89 15.70 -19.49
CA ARG A 304 3.15 16.05 -20.15
C ARG A 304 3.85 17.23 -19.51
N ILE A 305 5.18 17.25 -19.50
CA ILE A 305 6.00 18.30 -18.88
C ILE A 305 5.70 19.67 -19.46
N GLU A 306 5.44 19.75 -20.77
CA GLU A 306 5.17 20.99 -21.52
C GLU A 306 3.89 21.68 -21.03
N THR A 307 3.04 21.00 -20.26
CA THR A 307 1.86 21.59 -19.61
C THR A 307 2.18 22.38 -18.33
N GLY A 308 3.47 22.54 -17.99
CA GLY A 308 3.97 23.37 -16.89
C GLY A 308 3.92 22.70 -15.52
N MET A 309 5.06 22.31 -14.96
CA MET A 309 5.20 21.60 -13.68
C MET A 309 6.10 22.37 -12.72
N LYS A 310 5.56 22.84 -11.59
CA LYS A 310 6.28 23.69 -10.63
C LYS A 310 7.65 23.14 -10.28
N TRP A 311 7.76 21.94 -9.71
CA TRP A 311 9.05 21.45 -9.18
C TRP A 311 9.94 20.80 -10.24
N TYR A 312 9.52 20.75 -11.50
CA TYR A 312 10.31 20.15 -12.58
C TYR A 312 11.69 20.82 -12.73
N HIS A 313 11.80 22.13 -12.51
CA HIS A 313 13.08 22.84 -12.57
C HIS A 313 14.08 22.45 -11.47
N TRP A 314 13.63 21.75 -10.42
CA TRP A 314 14.51 21.18 -9.38
C TRP A 314 14.91 19.72 -9.66
N THR A 315 14.55 19.20 -10.84
CA THR A 315 14.79 17.81 -11.21
C THR A 315 15.94 17.67 -12.18
N CYS A 316 16.66 16.55 -12.03
CA CYS A 316 17.59 16.07 -13.03
C CYS A 316 17.05 14.73 -13.53
N PHE A 317 16.08 14.77 -14.45
CA PHE A 317 15.64 13.57 -15.14
C PHE A 317 16.64 13.20 -16.23
N ASP A 318 17.17 11.98 -16.15
CA ASP A 318 18.09 11.44 -17.17
C ASP A 318 17.35 11.13 -18.48
N LYS A 319 16.05 10.81 -18.37
CA LYS A 319 15.19 10.50 -19.51
C LYS A 319 13.73 10.76 -19.17
N VAL A 320 12.96 11.13 -20.18
CA VAL A 320 11.49 11.13 -20.16
C VAL A 320 11.01 10.15 -21.22
N VAL A 321 10.09 9.26 -20.86
CA VAL A 321 9.53 8.25 -21.75
C VAL A 321 8.07 8.55 -22.04
N ASP A 322 7.75 8.66 -23.32
CA ASP A 322 6.38 8.78 -23.81
C ASP A 322 5.73 7.39 -23.89
N VAL A 323 4.52 7.28 -23.33
CA VAL A 323 3.74 6.05 -23.26
C VAL A 323 2.31 6.33 -23.70
N THR A 324 1.73 5.48 -24.55
CA THR A 324 0.31 5.61 -24.96
C THR A 324 -0.63 5.03 -23.90
N GLN A 325 -1.92 5.37 -23.96
CA GLN A 325 -2.90 4.78 -23.04
C GLN A 325 -2.97 3.25 -23.18
N GLU A 326 -2.95 2.74 -24.41
CA GLU A 326 -2.91 1.30 -24.66
C GLU A 326 -1.68 0.64 -24.03
N GLU A 327 -0.50 1.22 -24.21
CA GLU A 327 0.75 0.71 -23.62
C GLU A 327 0.68 0.68 -22.09
N ALA A 328 0.09 1.71 -21.47
CA ALA A 328 -0.16 1.76 -20.04
C ALA A 328 -1.09 0.63 -19.57
N ILE A 329 -2.16 0.36 -20.31
CA ILE A 329 -3.08 -0.76 -20.02
C ILE A 329 -2.36 -2.10 -20.16
N ARG A 330 -1.55 -2.29 -21.21
CA ARG A 330 -0.74 -3.51 -21.38
C ARG A 330 0.21 -3.73 -20.20
N GLY A 331 0.84 -2.66 -19.69
CA GLY A 331 1.65 -2.70 -18.47
C GLY A 331 0.84 -3.14 -17.25
N CYS A 332 -0.38 -2.62 -17.07
CA CYS A 332 -1.30 -3.06 -16.00
C CYS A 332 -1.62 -4.55 -16.11
N LEU A 333 -2.01 -5.01 -17.30
CA LEU A 333 -2.40 -6.40 -17.55
C LEU A 333 -1.25 -7.37 -17.29
N LYS A 334 -0.01 -6.99 -17.64
CA LYS A 334 1.16 -7.83 -17.39
C LYS A 334 1.42 -7.98 -15.90
N ILE A 335 1.45 -6.89 -15.14
CA ILE A 335 1.66 -6.93 -13.69
C ILE A 335 0.53 -7.72 -13.01
N ALA A 336 -0.73 -7.49 -13.40
CA ALA A 336 -1.87 -8.24 -12.85
C ALA A 336 -1.74 -9.75 -13.10
N ARG A 337 -1.38 -10.16 -14.33
CA ARG A 337 -1.31 -11.58 -14.71
C ARG A 337 -0.05 -12.30 -14.21
N LYS A 338 1.04 -11.57 -13.94
CA LYS A 338 2.34 -12.15 -13.58
C LYS A 338 2.69 -11.99 -12.09
N GLU A 339 2.16 -10.98 -11.43
CA GLU A 339 2.41 -10.68 -10.01
C GLU A 339 1.15 -10.75 -9.16
N GLY A 340 -0.05 -10.83 -9.76
CA GLY A 340 -1.32 -10.78 -9.04
C GLY A 340 -1.68 -9.39 -8.50
N LEU A 341 -0.93 -8.35 -8.86
CA LEU A 341 -1.15 -6.97 -8.38
C LEU A 341 -1.97 -6.18 -9.39
N LEU A 342 -3.15 -5.72 -8.99
CA LEU A 342 -3.99 -4.84 -9.81
C LEU A 342 -3.57 -3.37 -9.61
N ILE A 343 -2.74 -2.85 -10.51
CA ILE A 343 -2.14 -1.51 -10.44
C ILE A 343 -2.90 -0.49 -11.30
N GLY A 344 -2.79 0.80 -10.96
CA GLY A 344 -3.43 1.88 -11.73
C GLY A 344 -2.76 2.19 -13.06
N LEU A 345 -3.43 2.98 -13.92
CA LEU A 345 -2.96 3.25 -15.28
C LEU A 345 -1.59 3.93 -15.33
N SER A 346 -1.34 4.90 -14.45
CA SER A 346 -0.02 5.56 -14.36
C SER A 346 1.09 4.58 -13.93
N ALA A 347 0.78 3.59 -13.09
CA ALA A 347 1.71 2.53 -12.72
C ALA A 347 1.96 1.56 -13.88
N GLY A 348 0.92 1.23 -14.67
CA GLY A 348 1.07 0.46 -15.90
C GLY A 348 1.96 1.17 -16.94
N ALA A 349 1.82 2.49 -17.08
CA ALA A 349 2.72 3.28 -17.92
C ALA A 349 4.18 3.20 -17.46
N VAL A 350 4.41 3.25 -16.14
CA VAL A 350 5.74 3.07 -15.54
C VAL A 350 6.31 1.68 -15.79
N ALA A 351 5.50 0.62 -15.61
CA ALA A 351 5.90 -0.75 -15.89
C ALA A 351 6.26 -0.94 -17.38
N TYR A 352 5.47 -0.37 -18.28
CA TYR A 352 5.75 -0.43 -19.71
C TYR A 352 6.98 0.39 -20.11
N ALA A 353 7.15 1.59 -19.54
CA ALA A 353 8.36 2.39 -19.74
C ALA A 353 9.62 1.67 -19.25
N PHE A 354 9.55 0.98 -18.12
CA PHE A 354 10.62 0.11 -17.65
C PHE A 354 11.01 -0.92 -18.70
N GLU A 355 10.06 -1.63 -19.30
CA GLU A 355 10.35 -2.64 -20.32
C GLU A 355 11.02 -2.06 -21.57
N LYS A 356 10.67 -0.83 -21.94
CA LYS A 356 11.32 -0.11 -23.05
C LYS A 356 12.78 0.24 -22.78
N ILE A 357 13.18 0.42 -21.52
CA ILE A 357 14.49 1.00 -21.16
C ILE A 357 15.37 0.11 -20.29
N ALA A 358 14.83 -0.98 -19.75
CA ALA A 358 15.53 -1.83 -18.82
C ALA A 358 16.75 -2.46 -19.50
N LYS A 359 17.90 -2.36 -18.82
CA LYS A 359 19.11 -3.10 -19.19
C LYS A 359 19.04 -4.52 -18.63
N GLU A 360 20.00 -5.34 -19.02
CA GLU A 360 20.12 -6.73 -18.56
C GLU A 360 20.37 -6.82 -17.04
N ASN A 361 21.11 -5.85 -16.49
CA ASN A 361 21.44 -5.76 -15.08
C ASN A 361 20.92 -4.45 -14.42
N GLY A 362 20.88 -4.45 -13.08
CA GLY A 362 20.63 -3.26 -12.26
C GLY A 362 19.53 -3.42 -11.22
N VAL A 363 19.38 -2.39 -10.38
CA VAL A 363 18.36 -2.31 -9.34
C VAL A 363 17.38 -1.20 -9.70
N TYR A 364 16.14 -1.59 -9.99
CA TYR A 364 15.10 -0.67 -10.47
C TYR A 364 14.04 -0.47 -9.41
N VAL A 365 13.59 0.77 -9.23
CA VAL A 365 12.39 1.08 -8.43
C VAL A 365 11.33 1.70 -9.33
N LEU A 366 10.16 1.08 -9.37
CA LEU A 366 8.98 1.54 -10.09
C LEU A 366 8.02 2.17 -9.08
N ILE A 367 7.63 3.42 -9.30
CA ILE A 367 6.65 4.10 -8.43
C ILE A 367 5.25 3.75 -8.92
N PHE A 368 4.47 3.02 -8.12
CA PHE A 368 3.09 2.64 -8.43
C PHE A 368 2.13 3.53 -7.61
N PRO A 369 1.57 4.60 -8.21
CA PRO A 369 0.93 5.66 -7.45
C PRO A 369 -0.40 5.26 -6.80
N ASP A 370 -1.12 4.28 -7.37
CA ASP A 370 -2.42 3.82 -6.91
C ASP A 370 -2.80 2.42 -7.42
N THR A 371 -4.00 1.96 -7.05
CA THR A 371 -4.54 0.65 -7.41
C THR A 371 -5.42 0.69 -8.67
N GLY A 372 -5.50 -0.43 -9.38
CA GLY A 372 -6.28 -0.57 -10.62
C GLY A 372 -7.79 -0.59 -10.44
N TYR A 373 -8.31 -0.81 -9.22
CA TYR A 373 -9.77 -0.88 -8.96
C TYR A 373 -10.56 0.36 -9.39
N LYS A 374 -9.90 1.53 -9.50
CA LYS A 374 -10.52 2.79 -9.93
C LYS A 374 -10.62 2.95 -11.45
N TYR A 375 -10.12 1.99 -12.22
CA TYR A 375 -9.96 2.09 -13.67
C TYR A 375 -10.70 0.99 -14.44
N ALA A 376 -11.76 0.44 -13.84
CA ALA A 376 -12.55 -0.63 -14.43
C ALA A 376 -13.10 -0.26 -15.82
N GLU A 377 -13.59 0.97 -16.03
CA GLU A 377 -14.09 1.43 -17.34
C GLU A 377 -12.99 1.41 -18.42
N GLN A 378 -11.75 1.76 -18.07
CA GLN A 378 -10.65 1.73 -19.05
C GLN A 378 -10.23 0.31 -19.39
N PHE A 379 -10.21 -0.58 -18.38
CA PHE A 379 -9.96 -2.00 -18.63
C PHE A 379 -11.07 -2.66 -19.44
N GLU A 380 -12.32 -2.33 -19.15
CA GLU A 380 -13.50 -2.81 -19.88
C GLU A 380 -13.40 -2.43 -21.36
N ARG A 381 -13.23 -1.13 -21.68
CA ARG A 381 -13.10 -0.66 -23.07
C ARG A 381 -11.98 -1.38 -23.82
N TYR A 382 -10.84 -1.59 -23.17
CA TYR A 382 -9.70 -2.27 -23.79
C TYR A 382 -9.92 -3.77 -23.99
N LEU A 383 -10.50 -4.47 -23.01
CA LEU A 383 -10.65 -5.92 -23.04
C LEU A 383 -11.87 -6.39 -23.84
N LEU A 384 -12.93 -5.58 -23.86
CA LEU A 384 -14.20 -5.93 -24.49
C LEU A 384 -14.45 -5.19 -25.82
N GLY A 385 -13.49 -4.36 -26.28
CA GLY A 385 -13.53 -3.73 -27.60
C GLY A 385 -14.57 -2.62 -27.72
N GLY A 386 -14.53 -1.67 -26.79
CA GLY A 386 -15.48 -0.53 -26.74
C GLY A 386 -15.39 0.45 -27.90
#